data_AF-A0AA39C4L0-F1
#
_entry.id   AF-A0AA39C4L0-F1
#
_cell.length_a   1.000
_cell.length_b   1.000
_cell.length_c   1.000
_cell.angle_alpha   90.00
_cell.angle_beta   90.00
_cell.angle_gamma   90.00
#
_symmetry.space_group_name_H-M   'P 1'
#
loop_
_entity.id
_entity.type
_entity.pdbx_description
1 polymer ?
#
loop_
_entity_poly.entity_id
_entity_poly.type
_entity_poly.pdbx_seq_one_letter_code
_entity_poly.pdbx_strand_id
1 'polypeptide(L)'
;MESQSSWLKKFVIDSNLPAQEKRLEAALTFIENAACAGKTAREVMNGIVNKCVAASKGRIKELAVQISLMYIGIGKHKIVQKKLLEGTEAKNPKIAAACINTLTVALKEFGSEVINIKPLSKRVPALLEARNETVREEGKAMAIEIYRWIGAPLKQQLNTLKPVQLGELEVKFAKLTDAKAYPWRSLRSQKVKNTCATESASGYYAWMFPRQQGPHSSTVKLPRFGKPLNNLTISVGREAIFTCIVENLGLYKVAWLRVDTQTILTIASHVITKNHRIAVMHSGHRTWSLHIKDTRETDRGWYMCQVNTDPMSSNTGFLEVVVPPDILDYPTSTDMVVREGSNVTMRCAATGTPEPTVTWRREAGGMITLSNWHQALVLEGTELELTRVTRLHMGPYLCIASNGVPPSVSKRIVLIVHFSPMIYVENQLIGAYEGQTLVLECHTEAYPRPIVYWTKPTNDTVMNDNNYKAETIINGYETTMRLIIRGIRPQDYGSFRCIATNSLGETDGKIKLYKIPKPPTTRKPNSRRDSKKWKNDRNNEKNIAGMKDELITRGDNDDDEDNEDDESDENFTNSSISLTSIMLIKRQRYCNYIDVYVIAIISTIMSRLMT
;
A
#
# COMPACT_ATOMS: atom_id res chain seq x y z
N MET A 1 40.80 14.15 -39.27
CA MET A 1 40.55 14.08 -37.80
C MET A 1 39.27 14.79 -37.34
N GLU A 2 38.33 15.14 -38.25
CA GLU A 2 37.12 15.91 -37.90
C GLU A 2 35.88 15.04 -37.59
N SER A 3 35.92 13.74 -37.90
CA SER A 3 34.75 12.85 -37.87
C SER A 3 34.10 12.64 -36.49
N GLN A 4 34.82 12.83 -35.37
CA GLN A 4 34.31 12.44 -34.05
C GLN A 4 33.38 13.46 -33.36
N SER A 5 33.36 14.74 -33.78
CA SER A 5 32.40 15.70 -33.22
C SER A 5 30.99 15.53 -33.82
N SER A 6 30.94 15.09 -35.09
CA SER A 6 29.72 15.00 -35.90
C SER A 6 28.65 14.06 -35.35
N TRP A 7 29.02 12.90 -34.77
CA TRP A 7 28.04 11.90 -34.31
C TRP A 7 27.41 12.25 -32.96
N LEU A 8 28.19 12.76 -31.99
CA LEU A 8 27.67 13.22 -30.70
C LEU A 8 26.70 14.40 -30.87
N LYS A 9 26.96 15.29 -31.83
CA LYS A 9 26.01 16.35 -32.21
C LYS A 9 24.68 15.76 -32.68
N LYS A 10 24.69 14.71 -33.53
CA LYS A 10 23.49 14.00 -34.01
C LYS A 10 22.71 13.32 -32.88
N PHE A 11 23.40 12.79 -31.87
CA PHE A 11 22.80 12.13 -30.71
C PHE A 11 21.94 13.10 -29.87
N VAL A 12 22.45 14.31 -29.67
CA VAL A 12 21.78 15.34 -28.87
C VAL A 12 20.57 15.95 -29.61
N ILE A 13 20.63 16.06 -30.95
CA ILE A 13 19.57 16.68 -31.75
C ILE A 13 18.57 15.69 -32.38
N ASP A 14 18.59 14.42 -31.98
CA ASP A 14 17.69 13.37 -32.50
C ASP A 14 16.20 13.75 -32.33
N SER A 15 15.39 13.52 -33.36
CA SER A 15 13.95 13.79 -33.38
C SER A 15 13.10 12.68 -32.73
N ASN A 16 13.61 11.46 -32.64
CA ASN A 16 12.91 10.34 -32.00
C ASN A 16 13.23 10.36 -30.48
N LEU A 17 12.24 10.69 -29.63
CA LEU A 17 12.48 10.89 -28.18
C LEU A 17 13.02 9.63 -27.46
N PRO A 18 12.47 8.40 -27.63
CA PRO A 18 13.10 7.18 -27.14
C PRO A 18 14.56 6.98 -27.59
N ALA A 19 14.86 7.22 -28.87
CA ALA A 19 16.22 7.07 -29.39
C ALA A 19 17.16 8.16 -28.85
N GLN A 20 16.69 9.40 -28.74
CA GLN A 20 17.41 10.54 -28.18
C GLN A 20 17.82 10.26 -26.74
N GLU A 21 16.95 9.66 -25.92
CA GLU A 21 17.26 9.28 -24.54
C GLU A 21 18.42 8.29 -24.47
N LYS A 22 18.35 7.17 -25.21
CA LYS A 22 19.43 6.16 -25.23
C LYS A 22 20.73 6.71 -25.82
N ARG A 23 20.64 7.63 -26.78
CA ARG A 23 21.78 8.35 -27.35
C ARG A 23 22.39 9.35 -26.36
N LEU A 24 21.59 9.98 -25.50
CA LEU A 24 22.08 10.85 -24.42
C LEU A 24 22.72 10.04 -23.27
N GLU A 25 22.19 8.87 -22.93
CA GLU A 25 22.85 7.93 -21.99
C GLU A 25 24.23 7.53 -22.51
N ALA A 26 24.33 7.10 -23.78
CA ALA A 26 25.61 6.78 -24.42
C ALA A 26 26.57 8.00 -24.50
N ALA A 27 26.04 9.21 -24.75
CA ALA A 27 26.83 10.43 -24.75
C ALA A 27 27.39 10.75 -23.37
N LEU A 28 26.62 10.58 -22.29
CA LEU A 28 27.08 10.76 -20.92
C LEU A 28 28.23 9.78 -20.59
N THR A 29 28.07 8.49 -20.91
CA THR A 29 29.13 7.47 -20.72
C THR A 29 30.40 7.79 -21.53
N PHE A 30 30.26 8.29 -22.76
CA PHE A 30 31.41 8.75 -23.55
C PHE A 30 32.12 9.94 -22.87
N ILE A 31 31.38 10.94 -22.41
CA ILE A 31 31.96 12.15 -21.80
C ILE A 31 32.63 11.83 -20.46
N GLU A 32 32.11 10.85 -19.73
CA GLU A 32 32.70 10.38 -18.48
C GLU A 32 34.07 9.70 -18.68
N ASN A 33 34.22 8.89 -19.74
CA ASN A 33 35.36 7.98 -19.90
C ASN A 33 36.39 8.41 -20.96
N ALA A 34 35.99 9.13 -22.01
CA ALA A 34 36.88 9.46 -23.13
C ALA A 34 37.76 10.69 -22.84
N ALA A 35 39.09 10.51 -22.87
CA ALA A 35 40.06 11.61 -22.70
C ALA A 35 39.88 12.76 -23.72
N CYS A 36 39.33 12.47 -24.91
CA CYS A 36 39.04 13.46 -25.94
C CYS A 36 37.70 14.21 -25.75
N ALA A 37 36.84 13.81 -24.82
CA ALA A 37 35.48 14.34 -24.65
C ALA A 37 35.43 15.87 -24.50
N GLY A 38 36.44 16.48 -23.87
CA GLY A 38 36.54 17.93 -23.74
C GLY A 38 36.53 18.70 -25.07
N LYS A 39 36.78 18.06 -26.22
CA LYS A 39 36.74 18.67 -27.55
C LYS A 39 35.29 18.85 -28.07
N THR A 40 34.35 17.99 -27.69
CA THR A 40 32.96 18.00 -28.22
C THR A 40 32.01 18.92 -27.43
N ALA A 41 32.45 19.44 -26.28
CA ALA A 41 31.68 20.27 -25.35
C ALA A 41 30.89 21.41 -26.02
N ARG A 42 31.48 22.12 -26.98
CA ARG A 42 30.81 23.26 -27.65
C ARG A 42 29.58 22.83 -28.45
N GLU A 43 29.68 21.73 -29.18
CA GLU A 43 28.61 21.27 -30.07
C GLU A 43 27.50 20.54 -29.30
N VAL A 44 27.89 19.73 -28.32
CA VAL A 44 26.94 19.04 -27.44
C VAL A 44 26.16 20.04 -26.60
N MET A 45 26.80 21.05 -26.01
CA MET A 45 26.09 22.09 -25.25
C MET A 45 25.14 22.93 -26.11
N ASN A 46 25.49 23.23 -27.37
CA ASN A 46 24.57 23.88 -28.31
C ASN A 46 23.30 23.04 -28.54
N GLY A 47 23.45 21.73 -28.77
CA GLY A 47 22.30 20.83 -28.93
C GLY A 47 21.45 20.71 -27.65
N ILE A 48 22.11 20.65 -26.49
CA ILE A 48 21.46 20.54 -25.18
C ILE A 48 20.56 21.75 -24.91
N VAL A 49 21.10 22.96 -25.05
CA VAL A 49 20.36 24.22 -24.82
C VAL A 49 19.20 24.37 -25.82
N ASN A 50 19.41 24.01 -27.09
CA ASN A 50 18.40 24.21 -28.12
C ASN A 50 17.29 23.14 -28.12
N LYS A 51 17.55 21.93 -27.63
CA LYS A 51 16.61 20.80 -27.76
C LYS A 51 16.33 20.01 -26.48
N CYS A 52 17.33 19.71 -25.67
CA CYS A 52 17.17 18.75 -24.56
C CYS A 52 16.63 19.39 -23.28
N VAL A 53 17.09 20.59 -22.90
CA VAL A 53 16.69 21.24 -21.63
C VAL A 53 15.19 21.55 -21.56
N ALA A 54 14.53 21.75 -22.70
CA ALA A 54 13.10 22.03 -22.82
C ALA A 54 12.29 20.88 -23.45
N ALA A 55 12.84 19.65 -23.50
CA ALA A 55 12.16 18.47 -24.05
C ALA A 55 10.84 18.16 -23.31
N SER A 56 9.93 17.42 -23.95
CA SER A 56 8.68 16.97 -23.31
C SER A 56 8.95 15.89 -22.25
N LYS A 57 9.86 14.95 -22.52
CA LYS A 57 10.20 13.84 -21.63
C LYS A 57 11.14 14.28 -20.50
N GLY A 58 10.76 14.05 -19.24
CA GLY A 58 11.53 14.49 -18.05
C GLY A 58 12.96 13.94 -18.03
N ARG A 59 13.13 12.65 -18.33
CA ARG A 59 14.43 11.96 -18.36
C ARG A 59 15.46 12.59 -19.29
N ILE A 60 15.02 13.16 -20.43
CA ILE A 60 15.89 13.87 -21.37
C ILE A 60 16.44 15.18 -20.75
N LYS A 61 15.65 15.86 -19.89
CA LYS A 61 16.11 17.05 -19.15
C LYS A 61 17.12 16.68 -18.06
N GLU A 62 16.88 15.59 -17.33
CA GLU A 62 17.82 15.08 -16.32
C GLU A 62 19.19 14.78 -16.95
N LEU A 63 19.20 14.03 -18.06
CA LEU A 63 20.42 13.70 -18.79
C LEU A 63 21.12 14.95 -19.34
N ALA A 64 20.35 15.94 -19.82
CA ALA A 64 20.89 17.23 -20.26
C ALA A 64 21.61 18.00 -19.13
N VAL A 65 21.05 18.01 -17.92
CA VAL A 65 21.69 18.59 -16.72
C VAL A 65 22.95 17.80 -16.34
N GLN A 66 22.86 16.46 -16.27
CA GLN A 66 24.00 15.60 -15.92
C GLN A 66 25.18 15.75 -16.90
N ILE A 67 24.91 15.79 -18.21
CA ILE A 67 25.94 16.02 -19.23
C ILE A 67 26.58 17.41 -19.07
N SER A 68 25.79 18.44 -18.76
CA SER A 68 26.29 19.80 -18.52
C SER A 68 27.24 19.85 -17.31
N LEU A 69 26.87 19.19 -16.21
CA LEU A 69 27.69 19.05 -15.00
C LEU A 69 28.95 18.20 -15.24
N MET A 70 28.85 17.13 -16.05
CA MET A 70 30.02 16.32 -16.42
C MET A 70 31.04 17.13 -17.23
N TYR A 71 30.58 17.97 -18.19
CA TYR A 71 31.47 18.88 -18.91
C TYR A 71 32.14 19.92 -18.02
N ILE A 72 31.44 20.44 -17.00
CA ILE A 72 32.04 21.28 -15.97
C ILE A 72 33.14 20.49 -15.24
N GLY A 73 32.83 19.27 -14.77
CA GLY A 73 33.76 18.39 -14.07
C GLY A 73 35.05 18.05 -14.83
N ILE A 74 34.99 17.84 -16.15
CA ILE A 74 36.18 17.63 -17.00
C ILE A 74 36.91 18.93 -17.39
N GLY A 75 36.60 20.06 -16.72
CA GLY A 75 37.31 21.32 -16.89
C GLY A 75 36.81 22.21 -18.04
N LYS A 76 35.64 21.93 -18.63
CA LYS A 76 35.04 22.76 -19.70
C LYS A 76 33.99 23.76 -19.20
N HIS A 77 34.02 24.08 -17.90
CA HIS A 77 33.14 25.02 -17.21
C HIS A 77 32.91 26.33 -17.98
N LYS A 78 33.95 26.98 -18.53
CA LYS A 78 33.81 28.23 -19.32
C LYS A 78 32.92 28.09 -20.56
N ILE A 79 32.93 26.93 -21.21
CA ILE A 79 32.11 26.66 -22.42
C ILE A 79 30.66 26.41 -21.99
N VAL A 80 30.45 25.57 -20.98
CA VAL A 80 29.12 25.25 -20.43
C VAL A 80 28.44 26.51 -19.89
N GLN A 81 29.14 27.26 -19.04
CA GLN A 81 28.62 28.49 -18.45
C GLN A 81 28.24 29.52 -19.52
N LYS A 82 29.09 29.75 -20.53
CA LYS A 82 28.77 30.66 -21.64
C LYS A 82 27.49 30.22 -22.37
N LYS A 83 27.35 28.92 -22.68
CA LYS A 83 26.19 28.41 -23.43
C LYS A 83 24.89 28.37 -22.64
N LEU A 84 24.93 28.07 -21.35
CA LEU A 84 23.75 28.19 -20.50
C LEU A 84 23.37 29.66 -20.29
N LEU A 85 24.33 30.57 -20.18
CA LEU A 85 24.06 32.01 -20.03
C LEU A 85 23.38 32.58 -21.29
N GLU A 86 23.88 32.27 -22.49
CA GLU A 86 23.20 32.56 -23.76
C GLU A 86 21.76 31.97 -23.77
N GLY A 87 21.58 30.76 -23.22
CA GLY A 87 20.26 30.13 -23.07
C GLY A 87 19.28 30.85 -22.13
N THR A 88 19.76 31.62 -21.15
CA THR A 88 18.88 32.44 -20.27
C THR A 88 18.21 33.61 -21.00
N GLU A 89 18.67 33.93 -22.21
CA GLU A 89 18.13 35.00 -23.07
C GLU A 89 17.23 34.43 -24.20
N ALA A 90 16.98 33.11 -24.20
CA ALA A 90 16.17 32.46 -25.20
C ALA A 90 14.71 32.95 -25.19
N LYS A 91 14.15 33.22 -26.37
CA LYS A 91 12.73 33.60 -26.56
C LYS A 91 11.74 32.56 -25.99
N ASN A 92 12.15 31.30 -25.85
CA ASN A 92 11.34 30.25 -25.25
C ASN A 92 11.56 30.21 -23.72
N PRO A 93 10.55 30.53 -22.88
CA PRO A 93 10.73 30.58 -21.43
C PRO A 93 11.09 29.22 -20.81
N LYS A 94 10.74 28.09 -21.45
CA LYS A 94 11.12 26.76 -20.97
C LYS A 94 12.63 26.51 -21.12
N ILE A 95 13.26 27.06 -22.17
CA ILE A 95 14.71 26.99 -22.35
C ILE A 95 15.39 27.91 -21.34
N ALA A 96 14.91 29.15 -21.20
CA ALA A 96 15.45 30.11 -20.25
C ALA A 96 15.41 29.57 -18.80
N ALA A 97 14.25 29.12 -18.32
CA ALA A 97 14.08 28.54 -16.98
C ALA A 97 15.01 27.34 -16.75
N ALA A 98 15.09 26.40 -17.69
CA ALA A 98 15.95 25.22 -17.54
C ALA A 98 17.45 25.57 -17.56
N CYS A 99 17.87 26.57 -18.34
CA CYS A 99 19.25 27.07 -18.32
C CYS A 99 19.60 27.79 -17.02
N ILE A 100 18.66 28.55 -16.45
CA ILE A 100 18.80 29.19 -15.13
C ILE A 100 18.96 28.10 -14.05
N ASN A 101 18.05 27.11 -14.01
CA ASN A 101 18.12 25.97 -13.10
C ASN A 101 19.47 25.24 -13.19
N THR A 102 19.92 24.91 -14.42
CA THR A 102 21.20 24.22 -14.64
C THR A 102 22.40 25.03 -14.16
N LEU A 103 22.37 26.37 -14.31
CA LEU A 103 23.41 27.27 -13.78
C LEU A 103 23.39 27.36 -12.25
N THR A 104 22.20 27.38 -11.63
CA THR A 104 22.04 27.34 -10.17
C THR A 104 22.58 26.03 -9.59
N VAL A 105 22.27 24.88 -10.20
CA VAL A 105 22.82 23.57 -9.82
C VAL A 105 24.34 23.53 -10.03
N ALA A 106 24.85 24.05 -11.15
CA ALA A 106 26.28 24.12 -11.41
C ALA A 106 27.04 24.98 -10.38
N LEU A 107 26.48 26.14 -10.00
CA LEU A 107 27.05 27.01 -8.97
C LEU A 107 27.01 26.33 -7.59
N LYS A 108 25.90 25.68 -7.25
CA LYS A 108 25.78 24.90 -6.01
C LYS A 108 26.81 23.78 -5.95
N GLU A 109 26.95 22.97 -7.00
CA GLU A 109 27.85 21.82 -7.00
C GLU A 109 29.34 22.19 -7.07
N PHE A 110 29.74 23.13 -7.95
CA PHE A 110 31.16 23.41 -8.21
C PHE A 110 31.68 24.73 -7.61
N GLY A 111 30.79 25.58 -7.10
CA GLY A 111 31.13 26.81 -6.38
C GLY A 111 31.67 27.96 -7.23
N SER A 112 31.91 29.07 -6.53
CA SER A 112 32.32 30.36 -7.09
C SER A 112 33.70 30.36 -7.76
N GLU A 113 34.58 29.41 -7.40
CA GLU A 113 35.92 29.26 -8.01
C GLU A 113 35.86 28.67 -9.43
N VAL A 114 34.84 27.87 -9.72
CA VAL A 114 34.67 27.17 -11.01
C VAL A 114 33.62 27.87 -11.88
N ILE A 115 32.54 28.36 -11.27
CA ILE A 115 31.45 29.08 -11.94
C ILE A 115 31.57 30.57 -11.62
N ASN A 116 31.89 31.37 -12.63
CA ASN A 116 32.11 32.81 -12.44
C ASN A 116 30.79 33.51 -12.07
N ILE A 117 30.69 34.06 -10.86
CA ILE A 117 29.45 34.67 -10.37
C ILE A 117 29.14 36.01 -11.06
N LYS A 118 30.14 36.81 -11.43
CA LYS A 118 29.95 38.17 -11.99
C LYS A 118 29.00 38.27 -13.19
N PRO A 119 29.06 37.38 -14.22
CA PRO A 119 28.08 37.39 -15.30
C PRO A 119 26.69 36.87 -14.89
N LEU A 120 26.60 36.03 -13.85
CA LEU A 120 25.33 35.54 -13.33
C LEU A 120 24.60 36.64 -12.55
N SER A 121 25.29 37.30 -11.61
CA SER A 121 24.72 38.40 -10.80
C SER A 121 24.23 39.56 -11.67
N LYS A 122 24.95 39.90 -12.75
CA LYS A 122 24.51 40.91 -13.74
C LYS A 122 23.20 40.50 -14.46
N ARG A 123 22.92 39.20 -14.61
CA ARG A 123 21.71 38.71 -15.30
C ARG A 123 20.49 38.66 -14.36
N VAL A 124 20.68 38.43 -13.06
CA VAL A 124 19.60 38.25 -12.06
C VAL A 124 18.49 39.32 -12.14
N PRO A 125 18.76 40.65 -12.19
CA PRO A 125 17.69 41.64 -12.25
C PRO A 125 16.72 41.42 -13.42
N ALA A 126 17.25 41.20 -14.63
CA ALA A 126 16.46 40.95 -15.84
C ALA A 126 15.67 39.62 -15.81
N LEU A 127 16.06 38.66 -14.97
CA LEU A 127 15.32 37.41 -14.77
C LEU A 127 14.14 37.61 -13.82
N LEU A 128 14.30 38.44 -12.78
CA LEU A 128 13.27 38.74 -11.79
C LEU A 128 12.15 39.63 -12.37
N GLU A 129 12.46 40.42 -13.40
CA GLU A 129 11.49 41.21 -14.17
C GLU A 129 10.88 40.46 -15.37
N ALA A 130 11.24 39.18 -15.58
CA ALA A 130 10.73 38.41 -16.71
C ALA A 130 9.20 38.26 -16.69
N ARG A 131 8.56 38.37 -17.86
CA ARG A 131 7.10 38.22 -17.99
C ARG A 131 6.58 36.84 -17.58
N ASN A 132 7.36 35.79 -17.79
CA ASN A 132 7.01 34.41 -17.43
C ASN A 132 7.35 34.10 -15.95
N GLU A 133 6.39 33.54 -15.23
CA GLU A 133 6.50 33.24 -13.80
C GLU A 133 7.58 32.20 -13.46
N THR A 134 7.67 31.11 -14.22
CA THR A 134 8.69 30.07 -14.01
C THR A 134 10.11 30.64 -14.16
N VAL A 135 10.32 31.56 -15.10
CA VAL A 135 11.61 32.26 -15.26
C VAL A 135 11.92 33.17 -14.06
N ARG A 136 10.90 33.83 -13.49
CA ARG A 136 11.08 34.64 -12.26
C ARG A 136 11.44 33.78 -11.05
N GLU A 137 10.74 32.68 -10.80
CA GLU A 137 11.01 31.83 -9.64
C GLU A 137 12.37 31.11 -9.73
N GLU A 138 12.76 30.61 -10.91
CA GLU A 138 14.13 30.12 -11.14
C GLU A 138 15.16 31.26 -10.98
N GLY A 139 14.84 32.49 -11.38
CA GLY A 139 15.63 33.68 -11.13
C GLY A 139 15.81 33.98 -9.63
N LYS A 140 14.74 33.83 -8.82
CA LYS A 140 14.81 33.93 -7.35
C LYS A 140 15.69 32.83 -6.77
N ALA A 141 15.57 31.58 -7.24
CA ALA A 141 16.42 30.48 -6.80
C ALA A 141 17.91 30.72 -7.11
N MET A 142 18.22 31.24 -8.30
CA MET A 142 19.58 31.66 -8.67
C MET A 142 20.10 32.80 -7.78
N ALA A 143 19.28 33.80 -7.47
CA ALA A 143 19.66 34.91 -6.59
C ALA A 143 20.00 34.42 -5.17
N ILE A 144 19.22 33.48 -4.63
CA ILE A 144 19.43 32.87 -3.31
C ILE A 144 20.75 32.07 -3.27
N GLU A 145 21.02 31.24 -4.28
CA GLU A 145 22.30 30.50 -4.31
C GLU A 145 23.47 31.48 -4.50
N ILE A 146 23.39 32.50 -5.37
CA ILE A 146 24.46 33.50 -5.50
C ILE A 146 24.70 34.24 -4.16
N TYR A 147 23.64 34.63 -3.45
CA TYR A 147 23.77 35.29 -2.14
C TYR A 147 24.51 34.41 -1.13
N ARG A 148 24.24 33.10 -1.14
CA ARG A 148 24.94 32.11 -0.30
C ARG A 148 26.46 32.07 -0.55
N TRP A 149 26.90 32.41 -1.76
CA TRP A 149 28.33 32.41 -2.15
C TRP A 149 29.06 33.74 -1.97
N ILE A 150 28.39 34.89 -2.21
CA ILE A 150 29.04 36.22 -2.15
C ILE A 150 28.47 37.17 -1.09
N GLY A 151 27.35 36.83 -0.43
CA GLY A 151 26.74 37.61 0.64
C GLY A 151 26.27 39.01 0.23
N ALA A 152 26.44 39.97 1.15
CA ALA A 152 26.01 41.36 1.02
C ALA A 152 26.41 42.07 -0.31
N PRO A 153 27.59 41.83 -0.91
CA PRO A 153 27.91 42.27 -2.28
C PRO A 153 26.84 42.01 -3.35
N LEU A 154 26.01 40.97 -3.24
CA LEU A 154 24.90 40.78 -4.17
C LEU A 154 23.83 41.86 -4.02
N LYS A 155 23.50 42.29 -2.79
CA LYS A 155 22.45 43.28 -2.52
C LYS A 155 22.69 44.57 -3.28
N GLN A 156 23.94 45.04 -3.32
CA GLN A 156 24.35 46.22 -4.09
C GLN A 156 24.02 46.13 -5.60
N GLN A 157 23.98 44.92 -6.18
CA GLN A 157 23.60 44.70 -7.58
C GLN A 157 22.08 44.55 -7.78
N LEU A 158 21.32 44.33 -6.71
CA LEU A 158 19.86 44.15 -6.72
C LEU A 158 19.08 45.42 -6.34
N ASN A 159 19.76 46.48 -5.89
CA ASN A 159 19.19 47.80 -5.56
C ASN A 159 18.43 48.49 -6.73
N THR A 160 18.50 47.94 -7.94
CA THR A 160 17.76 48.42 -9.13
C THR A 160 16.35 47.84 -9.25
N LEU A 161 15.98 46.87 -8.41
CA LEU A 161 14.68 46.20 -8.43
C LEU A 161 13.60 46.96 -7.65
N LYS A 162 12.33 46.63 -7.93
CA LYS A 162 11.18 47.18 -7.21
C LYS A 162 11.24 46.80 -5.72
N PRO A 163 10.91 47.72 -4.77
CA PRO A 163 11.03 47.47 -3.33
C PRO A 163 10.34 46.18 -2.84
N VAL A 164 9.17 45.84 -3.40
CA VAL A 164 8.42 44.62 -3.07
C VAL A 164 9.23 43.34 -3.40
N GLN A 165 9.87 43.30 -4.58
CA GLN A 165 10.67 42.15 -5.01
C GLN A 165 11.98 42.03 -4.22
N LEU A 166 12.54 43.17 -3.80
CA LEU A 166 13.71 43.20 -2.93
C LEU A 166 13.37 42.65 -1.53
N GLY A 167 12.27 43.10 -0.93
CA GLY A 167 11.78 42.61 0.37
C GLY A 167 11.51 41.09 0.38
N GLU A 168 10.91 40.53 -0.67
CA GLU A 168 10.75 39.08 -0.82
C GLU A 168 12.09 38.33 -0.78
N LEU A 169 13.13 38.87 -1.42
CA LEU A 169 14.47 38.26 -1.45
C LEU A 169 15.18 38.44 -0.11
N GLU A 170 15.04 39.59 0.56
CA GLU A 170 15.65 39.84 1.87
C GLU A 170 15.11 38.91 2.95
N VAL A 171 13.80 38.60 2.96
CA VAL A 171 13.22 37.58 3.84
C VAL A 171 13.81 36.18 3.56
N LYS A 172 14.14 35.86 2.30
CA LYS A 172 14.79 34.59 1.95
C LYS A 172 16.29 34.59 2.29
N PHE A 173 16.98 35.72 2.16
CA PHE A 173 18.38 35.89 2.54
C PHE A 173 18.58 35.82 4.06
N ALA A 174 17.67 36.40 4.85
CA ALA A 174 17.72 36.35 6.32
C ALA A 174 17.50 34.94 6.91
N LYS A 175 16.97 34.00 6.11
CA LYS A 175 16.80 32.59 6.49
C LYS A 175 18.02 31.72 6.16
N LEU A 176 19.05 32.27 5.51
CA LEU A 176 20.31 31.58 5.26
C LEU A 176 21.25 31.82 6.45
N THR A 177 21.93 30.77 6.90
CA THR A 177 22.93 30.88 7.96
C THR A 177 24.21 31.51 7.45
N ASP A 178 24.96 32.22 8.32
CA ASP A 178 26.27 32.83 8.00
C ASP A 178 27.40 31.81 7.72
N ALA A 179 27.07 30.52 7.56
CA ALA A 179 28.01 29.48 7.21
C ALA A 179 28.47 29.64 5.75
N LYS A 180 29.77 29.91 5.57
CA LYS A 180 30.41 30.06 4.26
C LYS A 180 30.10 28.88 3.34
N ALA A 181 29.58 29.15 2.14
CA ALA A 181 29.28 28.12 1.15
C ALA A 181 30.53 27.30 0.77
N TYR A 182 30.34 25.99 0.61
CA TYR A 182 31.35 25.05 0.16
C TYR A 182 30.85 24.27 -1.07
N PRO A 183 31.74 23.91 -2.01
CA PRO A 183 31.36 23.18 -3.21
C PRO A 183 31.25 21.69 -2.92
N TRP A 184 30.29 21.02 -3.57
CA TRP A 184 30.08 19.57 -3.45
C TRP A 184 30.99 18.76 -4.41
N ARG A 185 31.57 19.39 -5.43
CA ARG A 185 32.46 18.79 -6.43
C ARG A 185 33.61 19.73 -6.81
N SER A 186 34.79 19.14 -7.04
CA SER A 186 35.97 19.84 -7.60
C SER A 186 36.23 19.38 -9.04
N LEU A 187 36.95 20.20 -9.82
CA LEU A 187 37.36 19.84 -11.19
C LEU A 187 38.27 18.60 -11.19
N ARG A 188 38.14 17.73 -12.20
CA ARG A 188 39.05 16.57 -12.37
C ARG A 188 40.53 17.00 -12.42
N SER A 189 40.84 18.17 -12.99
CA SER A 189 42.19 18.73 -13.02
C SER A 189 42.69 19.26 -11.67
N GLN A 190 41.80 19.68 -10.75
CA GLN A 190 42.20 20.05 -9.38
C GLN A 190 42.55 18.82 -8.55
N LYS A 191 41.90 17.66 -8.80
CA LYS A 191 42.25 16.39 -8.16
C LYS A 191 43.66 15.89 -8.53
N VAL A 192 44.13 16.19 -9.75
CA VAL A 192 45.47 15.79 -10.23
C VAL A 192 46.58 16.71 -9.72
N LYS A 193 46.33 18.02 -9.52
CA LYS A 193 47.36 18.93 -8.99
C LYS A 193 47.76 18.62 -7.55
N ASN A 194 46.82 18.18 -6.71
CA ASN A 194 47.11 17.77 -5.33
C ASN A 194 47.82 16.41 -5.22
N THR A 195 48.04 15.71 -6.34
CA THR A 195 48.78 14.43 -6.40
C THR A 195 50.11 14.54 -7.15
N CYS A 196 50.49 15.73 -7.63
CA CYS A 196 51.69 15.95 -8.45
C CYS A 196 52.63 17.04 -7.88
N ALA A 197 52.47 17.39 -6.60
CA ALA A 197 53.26 18.41 -5.91
C ALA A 197 54.19 17.83 -4.80
N THR A 198 54.35 16.50 -4.75
CA THR A 198 55.11 15.79 -3.69
C THR A 198 56.11 14.77 -4.23
N GLU A 199 56.62 14.97 -5.46
CA GLU A 199 57.69 14.13 -6.04
C GLU A 199 58.71 14.98 -6.82
N SER A 200 59.53 15.75 -6.10
CA SER A 200 60.89 16.13 -6.55
C SER A 200 61.69 16.78 -5.42
N ALA A 201 62.91 16.27 -5.19
CA ALA A 201 63.97 16.73 -4.27
C ALA A 201 64.14 15.96 -2.94
N SER A 202 64.88 14.85 -3.02
CA SER A 202 65.79 14.40 -1.96
C SER A 202 67.22 14.63 -2.44
N GLY A 203 68.06 15.28 -1.63
CA GLY A 203 69.40 15.70 -2.05
C GLY A 203 70.08 16.62 -1.05
N TYR A 204 70.79 16.02 -0.10
CA TYR A 204 71.74 16.61 0.86
C TYR A 204 72.39 17.95 0.45
N TYR A 205 72.41 18.92 1.37
CA TYR A 205 73.62 19.48 1.99
C TYR A 205 73.24 20.20 3.31
N ALA A 206 74.21 20.38 4.21
CA ALA A 206 73.99 20.90 5.57
C ALA A 206 74.68 22.26 5.81
N TRP A 207 74.36 22.85 6.98
CA TRP A 207 75.05 23.91 7.73
C TRP A 207 74.56 25.38 7.66
N MET A 208 74.37 25.93 8.87
CA MET A 208 74.57 27.33 9.35
C MET A 208 73.45 28.41 9.28
N PHE A 209 72.90 28.69 10.50
CA PHE A 209 72.37 29.96 11.06
C PHE A 209 71.08 30.63 10.47
N PRO A 210 70.36 31.47 11.25
CA PRO A 210 69.96 31.29 12.65
C PRO A 210 68.44 31.54 12.90
N ARG A 211 68.02 31.36 14.17
CA ARG A 211 66.66 31.55 14.72
C ARG A 211 65.81 32.69 14.12
N GLN A 212 64.56 32.38 13.79
CA GLN A 212 63.40 33.22 14.09
C GLN A 212 62.33 32.42 14.87
N GLN A 213 61.49 33.10 15.66
CA GLN A 213 60.65 32.49 16.69
C GLN A 213 59.19 32.25 16.26
N GLY A 214 58.74 30.99 16.39
CA GLY A 214 57.34 30.59 16.64
C GLY A 214 56.33 30.71 15.47
N PRO A 215 55.06 30.27 15.68
CA PRO A 215 54.52 29.54 16.84
C PRO A 215 53.77 28.23 16.47
N HIS A 216 53.25 27.55 17.50
CA HIS A 216 52.28 26.43 17.49
C HIS A 216 52.71 25.05 16.94
N SER A 217 53.11 24.19 17.88
CA SER A 217 52.87 22.76 17.79
C SER A 217 51.35 22.48 17.72
N SER A 218 50.87 22.06 16.57
CA SER A 218 49.53 21.49 16.41
C SER A 218 49.62 19.97 16.57
N THR A 219 49.11 19.46 17.70
CA THR A 219 49.05 18.03 17.98
C THR A 219 48.18 17.31 16.94
N VAL A 220 48.81 16.47 16.12
CA VAL A 220 48.13 15.66 15.11
C VAL A 220 47.25 14.63 15.82
N LYS A 221 45.93 14.87 15.83
CA LYS A 221 44.95 13.95 16.41
C LYS A 221 44.82 12.72 15.52
N LEU A 222 44.98 11.53 16.09
CA LEU A 222 44.77 10.26 15.38
C LEU A 222 43.29 10.08 14.97
N PRO A 223 43.02 9.37 13.86
CA PRO A 223 41.67 8.98 13.48
C PRO A 223 40.95 8.20 14.57
N ARG A 224 39.65 8.44 14.73
CA ARG A 224 38.79 7.68 15.64
C ARG A 224 37.41 7.46 15.03
N PHE A 225 36.82 6.29 15.24
CA PHE A 225 35.42 6.07 14.88
C PHE A 225 34.50 6.87 15.82
N GLY A 226 33.43 7.45 15.26
CA GLY A 226 32.47 8.23 16.02
C GLY A 226 31.47 7.35 16.78
N LYS A 227 30.86 6.37 16.11
CA LYS A 227 29.94 5.38 16.70
C LYS A 227 30.26 3.98 16.14
N PRO A 228 29.94 2.89 16.86
CA PRO A 228 29.92 1.54 16.30
C PRO A 228 29.09 1.47 15.01
N LEU A 229 29.47 0.57 14.10
CA LEU A 229 28.75 0.38 12.85
C LEU A 229 27.48 -0.45 13.12
N ASN A 230 26.32 0.13 12.81
CA ASN A 230 25.04 -0.55 13.05
C ASN A 230 24.88 -1.79 12.17
N ASN A 231 24.30 -2.85 12.72
CA ASN A 231 23.75 -3.95 11.94
C ASN A 231 22.54 -3.46 11.13
N LEU A 232 22.33 -4.04 9.95
CA LEU A 232 21.26 -3.68 9.02
C LEU A 232 20.44 -4.92 8.66
N THR A 233 19.12 -4.79 8.66
CA THR A 233 18.21 -5.82 8.13
C THR A 233 17.51 -5.24 6.91
N ILE A 234 17.74 -5.81 5.73
CA ILE A 234 17.33 -5.22 4.44
C ILE A 234 16.65 -6.29 3.58
N SER A 235 15.46 -5.97 3.05
CA SER A 235 14.77 -6.87 2.12
C SER A 235 15.55 -7.04 0.81
N VAL A 236 15.47 -8.23 0.21
CA VAL A 236 16.04 -8.54 -1.12
C VAL A 236 15.62 -7.50 -2.18
N GLY A 237 16.54 -7.16 -3.10
CA GLY A 237 16.34 -6.17 -4.16
C GLY A 237 16.37 -4.69 -3.72
N ARG A 238 16.51 -4.39 -2.42
CA ARG A 238 16.66 -3.02 -1.91
C ARG A 238 18.13 -2.57 -1.91
N GLU A 239 18.38 -1.37 -1.40
CA GLU A 239 19.74 -0.85 -1.21
C GLU A 239 20.09 -0.89 0.28
N ALA A 240 21.16 -1.60 0.65
CA ALA A 240 21.74 -1.53 2.00
C ALA A 240 22.78 -0.41 2.06
N ILE A 241 22.76 0.40 3.13
CA ILE A 241 23.67 1.54 3.30
C ILE A 241 24.33 1.49 4.68
N PHE A 242 25.52 0.93 4.76
CA PHE A 242 26.36 1.04 5.96
C PHE A 242 26.96 2.43 6.02
N THR A 243 26.87 3.10 7.17
CA THR A 243 27.41 4.46 7.37
C THR A 243 28.42 4.47 8.50
N CYS A 244 29.67 4.75 8.14
CA CYS A 244 30.82 4.82 9.03
C CYS A 244 31.25 6.28 9.22
N ILE A 245 31.45 6.70 10.47
CA ILE A 245 31.92 8.05 10.80
C ILE A 245 33.32 7.95 11.40
N VAL A 246 34.28 8.65 10.80
CA VAL A 246 35.67 8.73 11.24
C VAL A 246 36.04 10.18 11.46
N GLU A 247 36.35 10.55 12.71
CA GLU A 247 36.85 11.87 13.07
C GLU A 247 38.38 11.92 12.98
N ASN A 248 38.95 13.12 12.79
CA ASN A 248 40.40 13.35 12.64
C ASN A 248 41.07 12.49 11.54
N LEU A 249 40.37 12.17 10.46
CA LEU A 249 40.88 11.28 9.41
C LEU A 249 42.21 11.76 8.77
N GLY A 250 42.45 13.06 8.68
CA GLY A 250 43.74 13.61 8.23
C GLY A 250 44.18 13.10 6.85
N LEU A 251 45.34 12.45 6.80
CA LEU A 251 45.90 11.79 5.60
C LEU A 251 45.55 10.30 5.48
N TYR A 252 44.89 9.74 6.48
CA TYR A 252 44.48 8.34 6.49
C TYR A 252 43.31 8.11 5.54
N LYS A 253 43.16 6.87 5.08
CA LYS A 253 42.14 6.43 4.12
C LYS A 253 41.23 5.42 4.78
N VAL A 254 39.93 5.57 4.53
CA VAL A 254 38.92 4.56 4.89
C VAL A 254 38.84 3.52 3.78
N ALA A 255 38.80 2.24 4.14
CA ALA A 255 38.49 1.13 3.26
C ALA A 255 37.22 0.42 3.74
N TRP A 256 36.47 -0.14 2.80
CA TRP A 256 35.36 -1.05 3.08
C TRP A 256 35.76 -2.45 2.64
N LEU A 257 35.58 -3.41 3.55
CA LEU A 257 35.91 -4.82 3.33
C LEU A 257 34.72 -5.71 3.71
N ARG A 258 34.59 -6.85 3.03
CA ARG A 258 33.72 -7.94 3.44
C ARG A 258 34.56 -8.91 4.29
N VAL A 259 34.15 -9.18 5.52
CA VAL A 259 35.01 -9.82 6.53
C VAL A 259 35.21 -11.32 6.25
N ASP A 260 34.13 -12.01 5.87
CA ASP A 260 34.08 -13.45 5.58
C ASP A 260 35.06 -13.91 4.48
N THR A 261 35.24 -13.07 3.47
CA THR A 261 36.01 -13.32 2.25
C THR A 261 37.28 -12.48 2.19
N GLN A 262 37.50 -11.63 3.19
CA GLN A 262 38.57 -10.62 3.24
C GLN A 262 38.64 -9.71 1.99
N THR A 263 37.54 -9.60 1.24
CA THR A 263 37.53 -8.87 -0.03
C THR A 263 37.48 -7.37 0.20
N ILE A 264 38.44 -6.64 -0.37
CA ILE A 264 38.43 -5.18 -0.40
C ILE A 264 37.35 -4.73 -1.39
N LEU A 265 36.28 -4.14 -0.87
CA LEU A 265 35.18 -3.61 -1.65
C LEU A 265 35.55 -2.25 -2.23
N THR A 266 36.05 -1.34 -1.38
CA THR A 266 36.39 0.04 -1.76
C THR A 266 37.58 0.56 -0.95
N ILE A 267 38.37 1.48 -1.52
CA ILE A 267 39.41 2.25 -0.82
C ILE A 267 39.18 3.73 -1.11
N ALA A 268 39.03 4.54 -0.06
CA ALA A 268 38.57 5.92 -0.12
C ALA A 268 37.33 6.05 -1.02
N SER A 269 37.39 6.86 -2.08
CA SER A 269 36.29 7.05 -3.03
C SER A 269 36.29 6.07 -4.23
N HIS A 270 37.14 5.03 -4.21
CA HIS A 270 37.32 4.11 -5.33
C HIS A 270 36.75 2.73 -5.00
N VAL A 271 35.85 2.23 -5.84
CA VAL A 271 35.38 0.84 -5.78
C VAL A 271 36.47 -0.05 -6.40
N ILE A 272 36.88 -1.08 -5.67
CA ILE A 272 37.94 -2.02 -6.06
C ILE A 272 37.33 -3.35 -6.56
N THR A 273 36.20 -3.75 -5.98
CA THR A 273 35.48 -4.96 -6.40
C THR A 273 34.89 -4.82 -7.81
N LYS A 274 34.83 -5.95 -8.54
CA LYS A 274 34.13 -6.05 -9.84
C LYS A 274 32.60 -6.04 -9.71
N ASN A 275 32.05 -6.13 -8.49
CA ASN A 275 30.62 -6.13 -8.26
C ASN A 275 30.02 -4.72 -8.47
N HIS A 276 29.38 -4.50 -9.62
CA HIS A 276 28.77 -3.22 -10.02
C HIS A 276 27.65 -2.72 -9.09
N ARG A 277 27.15 -3.57 -8.19
CA ARG A 277 26.15 -3.21 -7.18
C ARG A 277 26.74 -2.41 -6.00
N ILE A 278 28.05 -2.50 -5.82
CA ILE A 278 28.78 -1.82 -4.76
C ILE A 278 29.12 -0.39 -5.19
N ALA A 279 28.79 0.58 -4.34
CA ALA A 279 29.24 1.96 -4.47
C ALA A 279 29.69 2.51 -3.11
N VAL A 280 30.53 3.55 -3.14
CA VAL A 280 30.89 4.31 -1.94
C VAL A 280 30.48 5.77 -2.13
N MET A 281 29.85 6.33 -1.11
CA MET A 281 29.57 7.76 -0.98
C MET A 281 30.35 8.32 0.21
N HIS A 282 30.76 9.59 0.11
CA HIS A 282 31.46 10.30 1.18
C HIS A 282 30.79 11.66 1.34
N SER A 283 30.37 12.01 2.55
CA SER A 283 29.56 13.20 2.84
C SER A 283 30.19 14.01 3.98
N GLY A 284 30.91 15.07 3.60
CA GLY A 284 31.80 15.81 4.50
C GLY A 284 33.00 14.97 4.96
N HIS A 285 34.06 15.62 5.44
CA HIS A 285 35.38 15.03 5.76
C HIS A 285 35.43 13.86 6.78
N ARG A 286 34.28 13.37 7.25
CA ARG A 286 34.15 12.35 8.30
C ARG A 286 33.23 11.17 7.97
N THR A 287 32.26 11.30 7.06
CA THR A 287 31.25 10.23 6.86
C THR A 287 31.48 9.48 5.56
N TRP A 288 31.57 8.16 5.68
CA TRP A 288 31.83 7.21 4.60
C TRP A 288 30.69 6.18 4.57
N SER A 289 29.99 6.08 3.46
CA SER A 289 28.84 5.18 3.31
C SER A 289 29.09 4.15 2.21
N LEU A 290 28.98 2.87 2.56
CA LEU A 290 29.00 1.75 1.62
C LEU A 290 27.57 1.44 1.20
N HIS A 291 27.33 1.52 -0.09
CA HIS A 291 26.04 1.22 -0.73
C HIS A 291 26.12 -0.14 -1.42
N ILE A 292 25.16 -1.02 -1.13
CA ILE A 292 24.99 -2.32 -1.76
C ILE A 292 23.59 -2.31 -2.40
N LYS A 293 23.54 -2.05 -3.71
CA LYS A 293 22.29 -1.98 -4.48
C LYS A 293 21.82 -3.39 -4.84
N ASP A 294 20.52 -3.56 -5.06
CA ASP A 294 19.95 -4.86 -5.48
C ASP A 294 20.47 -5.98 -4.55
N THR A 295 20.18 -5.86 -3.25
CA THR A 295 20.63 -6.79 -2.21
C THR A 295 20.20 -8.22 -2.51
N ARG A 296 21.09 -9.17 -2.28
CA ARG A 296 20.86 -10.61 -2.49
C ARG A 296 21.18 -11.36 -1.22
N GLU A 297 20.60 -12.53 -1.01
CA GLU A 297 20.90 -13.38 0.15
C GLU A 297 22.41 -13.66 0.28
N THR A 298 23.14 -13.78 -0.84
CA THR A 298 24.60 -13.93 -0.89
C THR A 298 25.37 -12.73 -0.32
N ASP A 299 24.75 -11.57 -0.16
CA ASP A 299 25.35 -10.37 0.44
C ASP A 299 25.27 -10.40 1.97
N ARG A 300 24.49 -11.31 2.56
CA ARG A 300 24.41 -11.53 4.02
C ARG A 300 25.81 -11.77 4.60
N GLY A 301 26.14 -11.12 5.70
CA GLY A 301 27.43 -11.29 6.37
C GLY A 301 27.98 -10.03 7.03
N TRP A 302 29.22 -10.13 7.52
CA TRP A 302 29.92 -9.05 8.22
C TRP A 302 30.65 -8.12 7.25
N TYR A 303 30.43 -6.82 7.40
CA TYR A 303 31.10 -5.75 6.67
C TYR A 303 31.93 -4.91 7.64
N MET A 304 33.09 -4.45 7.17
CA MET A 304 34.06 -3.71 7.97
C MET A 304 34.43 -2.39 7.31
N CYS A 305 34.30 -1.32 8.09
CA CYS A 305 34.93 -0.03 7.83
C CYS A 305 36.30 -0.03 8.51
N GLN A 306 37.37 0.17 7.76
CA GLN A 306 38.75 0.08 8.25
C GLN A 306 39.52 1.36 7.91
N VAL A 307 40.44 1.78 8.78
CA VAL A 307 41.30 2.95 8.59
C VAL A 307 42.76 2.53 8.74
N ASN A 308 43.62 2.95 7.80
CA ASN A 308 45.04 2.58 7.72
C ASN A 308 45.94 3.25 8.78
N THR A 309 45.49 3.32 10.02
CA THR A 309 46.32 3.68 11.18
C THR A 309 47.31 2.58 11.53
N ASP A 310 48.26 2.89 12.41
CA ASP A 310 49.15 1.92 13.03
C ASP A 310 48.93 1.97 14.56
N PRO A 311 48.35 0.93 15.20
CA PRO A 311 47.77 -0.26 14.58
C PRO A 311 46.50 0.04 13.76
N MET A 312 46.15 -0.88 12.86
CA MET A 312 44.99 -0.80 11.97
C MET A 312 43.67 -0.69 12.78
N SER A 313 42.89 0.36 12.55
CA SER A 313 41.63 0.59 13.27
C SER A 313 40.44 0.14 12.43
N SER A 314 39.51 -0.62 13.01
CA SER A 314 38.34 -1.15 12.30
C SER A 314 37.04 -1.09 13.11
N ASN A 315 35.91 -1.07 12.40
CA ASN A 315 34.55 -1.06 12.94
C ASN A 315 33.64 -1.92 12.05
N THR A 316 32.86 -2.81 12.64
CA THR A 316 32.17 -3.90 11.94
C THR A 316 30.67 -3.91 12.19
N GLY A 317 29.88 -4.24 11.16
CA GLY A 317 28.43 -4.38 11.24
C GLY A 317 27.94 -5.53 10.36
N PHE A 318 26.88 -6.20 10.78
CA PHE A 318 26.28 -7.33 10.08
C PHE A 318 25.16 -6.88 9.15
N LEU A 319 25.11 -7.43 7.93
CA LEU A 319 23.99 -7.31 7.01
C LEU A 319 23.17 -8.60 7.07
N GLU A 320 21.96 -8.50 7.61
CA GLU A 320 20.93 -9.51 7.49
C GLU A 320 20.09 -9.20 6.24
N VAL A 321 19.93 -10.18 5.34
CA VAL A 321 19.17 -10.02 4.10
C VAL A 321 17.93 -10.88 4.20
N VAL A 322 16.76 -10.23 4.19
CA VAL A 322 15.48 -10.90 4.41
C VAL A 322 14.67 -10.97 3.12
N VAL A 323 13.87 -12.02 2.98
CA VAL A 323 13.02 -12.28 1.81
C VAL A 323 11.57 -12.34 2.30
N PRO A 324 10.66 -11.49 1.79
CA PRO A 324 9.23 -11.58 2.10
C PRO A 324 8.67 -12.99 1.82
N PRO A 325 7.58 -13.39 2.49
CA PRO A 325 6.96 -14.68 2.24
C PRO A 325 6.33 -14.71 0.84
N ASP A 326 6.46 -15.85 0.17
CA ASP A 326 5.79 -16.16 -1.10
C ASP A 326 5.15 -17.56 -1.00
N ILE A 327 3.93 -17.73 -1.50
CA ILE A 327 3.21 -19.01 -1.43
C ILE A 327 3.45 -19.77 -2.72
N LEU A 328 4.01 -20.97 -2.61
CA LEU A 328 4.29 -21.83 -3.75
C LEU A 328 2.97 -22.33 -4.36
N ASP A 329 2.90 -22.39 -5.69
CA ASP A 329 1.76 -22.99 -6.39
C ASP A 329 1.62 -24.48 -6.12
N TYR A 330 2.74 -25.18 -5.92
CA TYR A 330 2.84 -26.59 -5.55
C TYR A 330 3.87 -26.74 -4.43
N PRO A 331 3.63 -27.52 -3.35
CA PRO A 331 2.52 -28.46 -3.14
C PRO A 331 1.25 -27.86 -2.50
N THR A 332 1.06 -26.54 -2.53
CA THR A 332 -0.13 -25.88 -1.97
C THR A 332 -1.41 -26.30 -2.69
N SER A 333 -2.45 -26.66 -1.92
CA SER A 333 -3.75 -27.06 -2.45
C SER A 333 -4.42 -25.97 -3.29
N THR A 334 -5.34 -26.40 -4.15
CA THR A 334 -6.30 -25.58 -4.90
C THR A 334 -7.71 -25.97 -4.46
N ASP A 335 -8.75 -25.40 -5.07
CA ASP A 335 -10.15 -25.69 -4.72
C ASP A 335 -10.44 -27.21 -4.75
N MET A 336 -11.07 -27.71 -3.68
CA MET A 336 -11.27 -29.14 -3.44
C MET A 336 -12.76 -29.50 -3.48
N VAL A 337 -13.10 -30.59 -4.17
CA VAL A 337 -14.46 -31.14 -4.21
C VAL A 337 -14.46 -32.52 -3.55
N VAL A 338 -15.25 -32.70 -2.50
CA VAL A 338 -15.30 -33.92 -1.68
C VAL A 338 -16.73 -34.31 -1.33
N ARG A 339 -16.97 -35.53 -0.85
CA ARG A 339 -18.30 -35.95 -0.36
C ARG A 339 -18.44 -35.67 1.14
N GLU A 340 -19.65 -35.37 1.59
CA GLU A 340 -19.97 -35.29 3.03
C GLU A 340 -19.57 -36.60 3.74
N GLY A 341 -18.93 -36.47 4.91
CA GLY A 341 -18.31 -37.58 5.66
C GLY A 341 -16.87 -37.92 5.28
N SER A 342 -16.28 -37.30 4.23
CA SER A 342 -14.87 -37.52 3.84
C SER A 342 -13.87 -36.87 4.82
N ASN A 343 -12.61 -37.30 4.80
CA ASN A 343 -11.50 -36.57 5.40
C ASN A 343 -10.80 -35.71 4.34
N VAL A 344 -10.31 -34.54 4.73
CA VAL A 344 -9.71 -33.54 3.84
C VAL A 344 -8.46 -32.96 4.49
N THR A 345 -7.36 -32.89 3.75
CA THR A 345 -6.14 -32.19 4.17
C THR A 345 -5.81 -31.12 3.14
N MET A 346 -6.00 -29.85 3.50
CA MET A 346 -5.58 -28.71 2.69
C MET A 346 -4.15 -28.35 3.07
N ARG A 347 -3.24 -28.28 2.09
CA ARG A 347 -1.81 -27.97 2.29
C ARG A 347 -1.50 -26.56 1.82
N CYS A 348 -0.58 -25.87 2.49
CA CYS A 348 -0.08 -24.58 2.08
C CYS A 348 1.41 -24.47 2.43
N ALA A 349 2.22 -24.32 1.38
CA ALA A 349 3.66 -24.23 1.45
C ALA A 349 4.10 -22.83 1.01
N ALA A 350 5.01 -22.23 1.78
CA ALA A 350 5.53 -20.91 1.51
C ALA A 350 7.05 -20.88 1.68
N THR A 351 7.70 -19.99 0.94
CA THR A 351 9.15 -19.72 1.01
C THR A 351 9.40 -18.29 1.46
N GLY A 352 10.53 -18.05 2.12
CA GLY A 352 10.92 -16.74 2.60
C GLY A 352 12.17 -16.83 3.47
N THR A 353 12.68 -15.71 3.94
CA THR A 353 13.79 -15.66 4.90
C THR A 353 13.54 -14.53 5.89
N PRO A 354 13.25 -14.82 7.18
CA PRO A 354 13.16 -16.15 7.81
C PRO A 354 12.10 -17.09 7.22
N GLU A 355 12.13 -18.37 7.58
CA GLU A 355 11.14 -19.35 7.12
C GLU A 355 9.71 -18.92 7.55
N PRO A 356 8.72 -18.87 6.64
CA PRO A 356 7.38 -18.39 6.98
C PRO A 356 6.58 -19.38 7.83
N THR A 357 5.89 -18.86 8.85
CA THR A 357 4.79 -19.57 9.50
C THR A 357 3.53 -19.46 8.65
N VAL A 358 2.70 -20.51 8.67
CA VAL A 358 1.43 -20.58 7.94
C VAL A 358 0.28 -20.63 8.93
N THR A 359 -0.75 -19.83 8.69
CA THR A 359 -2.01 -19.82 9.44
C THR A 359 -3.21 -20.01 8.53
N TRP A 360 -4.24 -20.67 9.04
CA TRP A 360 -5.51 -20.91 8.35
C TRP A 360 -6.66 -20.21 9.05
N ARG A 361 -7.57 -19.62 8.27
CA ARG A 361 -8.86 -19.09 8.74
C ARG A 361 -9.93 -19.18 7.65
N ARG A 362 -11.21 -19.07 8.01
CA ARG A 362 -12.28 -18.91 7.02
C ARG A 362 -12.30 -17.46 6.51
N GLU A 363 -12.56 -17.26 5.22
CA GLU A 363 -12.61 -15.92 4.60
C GLU A 363 -13.68 -15.03 5.25
N ALA A 364 -14.83 -15.61 5.60
CA ALA A 364 -15.95 -14.92 6.26
C ALA A 364 -15.75 -14.67 7.77
N GLY A 365 -14.58 -14.98 8.35
CA GLY A 365 -14.30 -14.77 9.78
C GLY A 365 -15.00 -15.74 10.74
N GLY A 366 -15.74 -16.73 10.25
CA GLY A 366 -16.34 -17.79 11.07
C GLY A 366 -15.30 -18.79 11.59
N MET A 367 -15.62 -19.45 12.71
CA MET A 367 -14.77 -20.49 13.31
C MET A 367 -14.58 -21.69 12.37
N ILE A 368 -13.39 -22.29 12.43
CA ILE A 368 -13.08 -23.62 11.89
C ILE A 368 -13.41 -24.64 12.98
N THR A 369 -14.30 -25.58 12.69
CA THR A 369 -14.58 -26.75 13.55
C THR A 369 -13.68 -27.91 13.16
N LEU A 370 -13.11 -28.59 14.15
CA LEU A 370 -12.23 -29.75 13.99
C LEU A 370 -12.91 -31.04 14.48
N SER A 371 -12.24 -32.17 14.22
CA SER A 371 -12.65 -33.56 14.51
C SER A 371 -13.24 -33.80 15.90
N ASN A 372 -12.72 -33.07 16.89
CA ASN A 372 -13.02 -33.18 18.33
C ASN A 372 -14.02 -32.10 18.81
N TRP A 373 -14.75 -31.47 17.90
CA TRP A 373 -15.61 -30.30 18.14
C TRP A 373 -14.88 -29.05 18.66
N HIS A 374 -13.55 -29.06 18.68
CA HIS A 374 -12.78 -27.86 18.97
C HIS A 374 -13.00 -26.82 17.86
N GLN A 375 -13.15 -25.56 18.26
CA GLN A 375 -13.41 -24.45 17.36
C GLN A 375 -12.34 -23.39 17.52
N ALA A 376 -11.75 -22.98 16.39
CA ALA A 376 -10.69 -21.99 16.35
C ALA A 376 -10.96 -20.94 15.27
N LEU A 377 -10.66 -19.67 15.57
CA LEU A 377 -10.74 -18.57 14.59
C LEU A 377 -9.55 -18.59 13.62
N VAL A 378 -8.39 -19.00 14.12
CA VAL A 378 -7.13 -19.15 13.39
C VAL A 378 -6.46 -20.45 13.85
N LEU A 379 -5.89 -21.20 12.92
CA LEU A 379 -5.09 -22.40 13.20
C LEU A 379 -3.70 -22.25 12.60
N GLU A 380 -2.65 -22.51 13.37
CA GLU A 380 -1.26 -22.54 12.88
C GLU A 380 -0.92 -23.92 12.30
N GLY A 381 -0.19 -23.95 11.20
CA GLY A 381 0.27 -25.18 10.54
C GLY A 381 0.29 -25.06 9.01
N THR A 382 1.22 -25.78 8.36
CA THR A 382 1.28 -25.90 6.90
C THR A 382 0.14 -26.75 6.32
N GLU A 383 -0.58 -27.49 7.16
CA GLU A 383 -1.69 -28.36 6.77
C GLU A 383 -2.91 -28.11 7.66
N LEU A 384 -4.10 -28.06 7.05
CA LEU A 384 -5.39 -28.01 7.73
C LEU A 384 -6.13 -29.32 7.48
N GLU A 385 -6.23 -30.14 8.51
CA GLU A 385 -6.94 -31.42 8.50
C GLU A 385 -8.37 -31.25 9.02
N LEU A 386 -9.35 -31.64 8.20
CA LEU A 386 -10.76 -31.71 8.56
C LEU A 386 -11.24 -33.16 8.37
N THR A 387 -11.66 -33.81 9.45
CA THR A 387 -12.20 -35.18 9.37
C THR A 387 -13.72 -35.17 9.33
N ARG A 388 -14.31 -36.17 8.66
CA ARG A 388 -15.76 -36.38 8.55
C ARG A 388 -16.54 -35.11 8.15
N VAL A 389 -16.06 -34.40 7.12
CA VAL A 389 -16.54 -33.06 6.75
C VAL A 389 -18.05 -33.02 6.49
N THR A 390 -18.72 -32.07 7.13
CA THR A 390 -20.13 -31.75 6.92
C THR A 390 -20.30 -30.53 6.01
N ARG A 391 -21.50 -30.32 5.46
CA ARG A 391 -21.86 -29.13 4.67
C ARG A 391 -21.54 -27.78 5.36
N LEU A 392 -21.48 -27.73 6.69
CA LEU A 392 -21.10 -26.53 7.45
C LEU A 392 -19.62 -26.11 7.25
N HIS A 393 -18.76 -27.06 6.85
CA HIS A 393 -17.36 -26.81 6.50
C HIS A 393 -17.20 -26.27 5.07
N MET A 394 -18.24 -26.32 4.23
CA MET A 394 -18.18 -25.79 2.87
C MET A 394 -17.79 -24.30 2.88
N GLY A 395 -16.99 -23.89 1.88
CA GLY A 395 -16.72 -22.49 1.59
C GLY A 395 -15.23 -22.15 1.53
N PRO A 396 -14.93 -20.85 1.44
CA PRO A 396 -13.57 -20.35 1.29
C PRO A 396 -12.76 -20.30 2.58
N TYR A 397 -11.56 -20.89 2.50
CA TYR A 397 -10.49 -20.81 3.47
C TYR A 397 -9.35 -19.94 2.91
N LEU A 398 -8.62 -19.30 3.80
CA LEU A 398 -7.40 -18.56 3.51
C LEU A 398 -6.25 -19.24 4.26
N CYS A 399 -5.22 -19.70 3.54
CA CYS A 399 -3.91 -19.88 4.16
C CYS A 399 -3.11 -18.57 4.03
N ILE A 400 -2.41 -18.19 5.07
CA ILE A 400 -1.71 -16.92 5.20
C ILE A 400 -0.28 -17.22 5.67
N ALA A 401 0.71 -16.82 4.88
CA ALA A 401 2.12 -17.01 5.17
C ALA A 401 2.76 -15.69 5.65
N SER A 402 3.53 -15.77 6.74
CA SER A 402 4.21 -14.62 7.32
C SER A 402 5.54 -15.01 7.97
N ASN A 403 6.58 -14.20 7.79
CA ASN A 403 7.87 -14.34 8.49
C ASN A 403 8.29 -13.04 9.19
N GLY A 404 7.34 -12.14 9.44
CA GLY A 404 7.60 -10.80 9.97
C GLY A 404 8.11 -9.78 8.95
N VAL A 405 8.42 -10.19 7.71
CA VAL A 405 8.85 -9.31 6.62
C VAL A 405 7.63 -8.98 5.74
N PRO A 406 7.24 -7.70 5.61
CA PRO A 406 6.07 -7.34 4.81
C PRO A 406 6.35 -7.38 3.29
N PRO A 407 5.34 -7.68 2.45
CA PRO A 407 3.97 -8.04 2.83
C PRO A 407 3.84 -9.51 3.22
N SER A 408 2.99 -9.82 4.21
CA SER A 408 2.44 -11.17 4.35
C SER A 408 1.55 -11.48 3.14
N VAL A 409 1.55 -12.75 2.70
CA VAL A 409 0.79 -13.20 1.53
C VAL A 409 -0.26 -14.23 1.92
N SER A 410 -1.29 -14.41 1.09
CA SER A 410 -2.33 -15.40 1.33
C SER A 410 -2.83 -16.06 0.04
N LYS A 411 -3.26 -17.31 0.14
CA LYS A 411 -3.93 -18.04 -0.95
C LYS A 411 -5.31 -18.48 -0.49
N ARG A 412 -6.29 -18.31 -1.37
CA ARG A 412 -7.69 -18.69 -1.17
C ARG A 412 -7.92 -20.09 -1.74
N ILE A 413 -8.56 -20.95 -0.94
CA ILE A 413 -8.90 -22.34 -1.28
C ILE A 413 -10.37 -22.55 -0.93
N VAL A 414 -11.18 -22.96 -1.90
CA VAL A 414 -12.61 -23.28 -1.68
C VAL A 414 -12.79 -24.77 -1.43
N LEU A 415 -13.37 -25.11 -0.28
CA LEU A 415 -13.83 -26.47 0.01
C LEU A 415 -15.29 -26.61 -0.42
N ILE A 416 -15.56 -27.51 -1.36
CA ILE A 416 -16.89 -27.84 -1.87
C ILE A 416 -17.27 -29.24 -1.37
N VAL A 417 -18.32 -29.32 -0.56
CA VAL A 417 -18.82 -30.58 0.01
C VAL A 417 -20.10 -31.02 -0.73
N HIS A 418 -20.06 -32.15 -1.42
CA HIS A 418 -21.21 -32.75 -2.09
C HIS A 418 -21.98 -33.68 -1.12
N PHE A 419 -23.30 -33.53 -1.06
CA PHE A 419 -24.22 -34.34 -0.26
C PHE A 419 -25.51 -34.65 -1.04
N SER A 420 -26.12 -35.81 -0.77
CA SER A 420 -27.39 -36.22 -1.36
C SER A 420 -28.54 -35.34 -0.87
N PRO A 421 -29.67 -35.26 -1.60
CA PRO A 421 -30.80 -34.45 -1.19
C PRO A 421 -31.40 -34.98 0.11
N MET A 422 -31.78 -34.06 1.00
CA MET A 422 -32.60 -34.33 2.17
C MET A 422 -33.84 -33.47 2.08
N ILE A 423 -35.04 -34.05 2.24
CA ILE A 423 -36.31 -33.30 2.26
C ILE A 423 -36.85 -33.20 3.69
N TYR A 424 -37.34 -32.01 4.03
CA TYR A 424 -38.14 -31.75 5.22
C TYR A 424 -39.54 -31.23 4.81
N VAL A 425 -40.56 -31.69 5.54
CA VAL A 425 -41.98 -31.36 5.32
C VAL A 425 -42.58 -31.00 6.67
N GLU A 426 -42.88 -29.72 6.87
CA GLU A 426 -43.44 -29.20 8.12
C GLU A 426 -44.86 -29.77 8.38
N ASN A 427 -45.73 -29.75 7.36
CA ASN A 427 -47.12 -30.14 7.47
C ASN A 427 -47.44 -31.37 6.60
N GLN A 428 -47.24 -32.57 7.16
CA GLN A 428 -47.44 -33.85 6.46
C GLN A 428 -48.92 -34.25 6.27
N LEU A 429 -49.85 -33.61 6.98
CA LEU A 429 -51.29 -33.89 6.93
C LEU A 429 -52.07 -32.58 6.91
N ILE A 430 -52.82 -32.32 5.84
CA ILE A 430 -53.54 -31.04 5.63
C ILE A 430 -55.00 -31.32 5.28
N GLY A 431 -55.91 -30.64 5.98
CA GLY A 431 -57.35 -30.70 5.72
C GLY A 431 -57.79 -29.58 4.78
N ALA A 432 -58.57 -29.91 3.74
CA ALA A 432 -59.12 -28.92 2.82
C ALA A 432 -60.50 -29.27 2.27
N TYR A 433 -61.31 -28.25 1.98
CA TYR A 433 -62.65 -28.39 1.41
C TYR A 433 -62.66 -28.16 -0.11
N GLU A 434 -63.66 -28.72 -0.80
CA GLU A 434 -63.77 -28.63 -2.27
C GLU A 434 -63.94 -27.17 -2.74
N GLY A 435 -63.21 -26.81 -3.79
CA GLY A 435 -63.13 -25.44 -4.30
C GLY A 435 -62.20 -24.50 -3.50
N GLN A 436 -61.58 -24.96 -2.40
CA GLN A 436 -60.52 -24.20 -1.72
C GLN A 436 -59.29 -24.05 -2.62
N THR A 437 -58.54 -22.96 -2.45
CA THR A 437 -57.16 -22.85 -2.96
C THR A 437 -56.19 -23.08 -1.81
N LEU A 438 -55.20 -23.93 -2.02
CA LEU A 438 -54.23 -24.38 -1.01
C LEU A 438 -52.80 -24.25 -1.56
N VAL A 439 -51.83 -24.11 -0.67
CA VAL A 439 -50.40 -24.19 -0.98
C VAL A 439 -49.81 -25.34 -0.16
N LEU A 440 -49.12 -26.26 -0.82
CA LEU A 440 -48.28 -27.28 -0.19
C LEU A 440 -46.82 -26.82 -0.26
N GLU A 441 -46.02 -27.12 0.76
CA GLU A 441 -44.63 -26.66 0.87
C GLU A 441 -43.71 -27.79 1.35
N CYS A 442 -42.56 -27.95 0.69
CA CYS A 442 -41.46 -28.81 1.11
C CYS A 442 -40.14 -28.05 1.04
N HIS A 443 -39.19 -28.37 1.91
CA HIS A 443 -37.84 -27.84 1.87
C HIS A 443 -36.87 -28.96 1.50
N THR A 444 -35.84 -28.67 0.72
CA THR A 444 -34.74 -29.61 0.50
C THR A 444 -33.38 -28.93 0.56
N GLU A 445 -32.41 -29.60 1.18
CA GLU A 445 -31.00 -29.25 1.07
C GLU A 445 -30.29 -30.28 0.20
N ALA A 446 -29.57 -29.84 -0.84
CA ALA A 446 -28.67 -30.72 -1.61
C ALA A 446 -27.54 -29.94 -2.30
N TYR A 447 -26.37 -30.55 -2.43
CA TYR A 447 -25.30 -30.05 -3.28
C TYR A 447 -24.56 -31.20 -4.00
N PRO A 448 -24.42 -31.20 -5.35
CA PRO A 448 -24.91 -30.21 -6.31
C PRO A 448 -26.44 -30.04 -6.26
N ARG A 449 -26.92 -28.89 -6.76
CA ARG A 449 -28.34 -28.53 -6.71
C ARG A 449 -29.22 -29.64 -7.30
N PRO A 450 -30.34 -29.99 -6.65
CA PRO A 450 -31.19 -31.08 -7.09
C PRO A 450 -32.14 -30.62 -8.21
N ILE A 451 -32.56 -31.57 -9.04
CA ILE A 451 -33.78 -31.47 -9.83
C ILE A 451 -34.95 -31.74 -8.88
N VAL A 452 -35.98 -30.90 -8.91
CA VAL A 452 -37.12 -30.98 -8.00
C VAL A 452 -38.45 -31.02 -8.74
N TYR A 453 -39.38 -31.88 -8.32
CA TYR A 453 -40.70 -32.00 -8.93
C TYR A 453 -41.74 -32.58 -7.96
N TRP A 454 -43.02 -32.44 -8.30
CA TRP A 454 -44.12 -32.99 -7.52
C TRP A 454 -44.82 -34.14 -8.27
N THR A 455 -45.32 -35.14 -7.54
CA THR A 455 -46.27 -36.13 -8.05
C THR A 455 -47.61 -36.05 -7.32
N LYS A 456 -48.69 -36.28 -8.06
CA LYS A 456 -50.08 -36.35 -7.59
C LYS A 456 -50.35 -37.66 -6.81
N PRO A 457 -51.51 -37.78 -6.12
CA PRO A 457 -51.96 -39.05 -5.56
C PRO A 457 -52.08 -40.20 -6.57
N THR A 458 -52.29 -39.89 -7.86
CA THR A 458 -52.30 -40.85 -8.99
C THR A 458 -50.90 -41.30 -9.41
N ASN A 459 -49.84 -40.80 -8.77
CA ASN A 459 -48.43 -40.96 -9.11
C ASN A 459 -47.97 -40.24 -10.39
N ASP A 460 -48.85 -39.52 -11.08
CA ASP A 460 -48.49 -38.64 -12.22
C ASP A 460 -47.67 -37.43 -11.76
N THR A 461 -46.71 -37.00 -12.57
CA THR A 461 -46.00 -35.73 -12.36
C THR A 461 -46.94 -34.53 -12.47
N VAL A 462 -46.82 -33.58 -11.55
CA VAL A 462 -47.58 -32.33 -11.59
C VAL A 462 -47.03 -31.42 -12.70
N MET A 463 -47.88 -31.12 -13.67
CA MET A 463 -47.62 -30.13 -14.71
C MET A 463 -48.27 -28.79 -14.34
N ASN A 464 -47.63 -27.68 -14.71
CA ASN A 464 -48.16 -26.35 -14.47
C ASN A 464 -49.36 -26.05 -15.40
N ASP A 465 -50.53 -25.83 -14.82
CA ASP A 465 -51.78 -25.51 -15.52
C ASP A 465 -52.65 -24.51 -14.72
N ASN A 466 -53.94 -24.40 -15.07
CA ASN A 466 -54.88 -23.52 -14.37
C ASN A 466 -55.18 -23.98 -12.93
N ASN A 467 -55.02 -25.27 -12.63
CA ASN A 467 -55.35 -25.93 -11.37
C ASN A 467 -54.12 -26.09 -10.47
N TYR A 468 -52.97 -26.42 -11.04
CA TYR A 468 -51.71 -26.65 -10.33
C TYR A 468 -50.64 -25.65 -10.77
N LYS A 469 -49.96 -25.02 -9.82
CA LYS A 469 -48.75 -24.23 -10.08
C LYS A 469 -47.65 -24.64 -9.09
N ALA A 470 -46.67 -25.36 -9.59
CA ALA A 470 -45.41 -25.62 -8.91
C ALA A 470 -44.48 -24.40 -9.07
N GLU A 471 -43.94 -23.95 -7.94
CA GLU A 471 -42.96 -22.88 -7.82
C GLU A 471 -41.74 -23.39 -7.04
N THR A 472 -40.57 -22.81 -7.30
CA THR A 472 -39.31 -23.19 -6.65
C THR A 472 -38.55 -21.94 -6.26
N ILE A 473 -38.13 -21.88 -5.00
CA ILE A 473 -37.36 -20.77 -4.42
C ILE A 473 -36.01 -21.35 -4.00
N ILE A 474 -34.92 -20.75 -4.46
CA ILE A 474 -33.56 -21.28 -4.25
C ILE A 474 -32.78 -20.30 -3.37
N ASN A 475 -32.18 -20.81 -2.29
CA ASN A 475 -31.35 -20.04 -1.37
C ASN A 475 -30.06 -20.83 -1.05
N GLY A 476 -28.98 -20.56 -1.77
CA GLY A 476 -27.73 -21.30 -1.63
C GLY A 476 -27.88 -22.78 -2.04
N TYR A 477 -27.72 -23.69 -1.07
CA TYR A 477 -27.97 -25.12 -1.21
C TYR A 477 -29.36 -25.56 -0.73
N GLU A 478 -30.15 -24.66 -0.14
CA GLU A 478 -31.55 -24.89 0.22
C GLU A 478 -32.45 -24.58 -0.99
N THR A 479 -33.51 -25.36 -1.15
CA THR A 479 -34.54 -25.19 -2.18
C THR A 479 -35.92 -25.43 -1.57
N THR A 480 -36.77 -24.41 -1.57
CA THR A 480 -38.18 -24.53 -1.18
C THR A 480 -39.02 -24.85 -2.40
N MET A 481 -39.79 -25.93 -2.32
CA MET A 481 -40.76 -26.36 -3.32
C MET A 481 -42.16 -25.94 -2.86
N ARG A 482 -42.89 -25.19 -3.68
CA ARG A 482 -44.30 -24.83 -3.42
C ARG A 482 -45.20 -25.41 -4.49
N LEU A 483 -46.35 -25.94 -4.11
CA LEU A 483 -47.40 -26.39 -5.01
C LEU A 483 -48.73 -25.71 -4.66
N ILE A 484 -49.14 -24.78 -5.50
CA ILE A 484 -50.43 -24.09 -5.40
C ILE A 484 -51.49 -24.94 -6.12
N ILE A 485 -52.50 -25.39 -5.39
CA ILE A 485 -53.65 -26.14 -5.90
C ILE A 485 -54.87 -25.21 -5.85
N ARG A 486 -55.43 -24.85 -7.01
CA ARG A 486 -56.60 -23.97 -7.16
C ARG A 486 -57.86 -24.78 -7.36
N GLY A 487 -58.84 -24.59 -6.47
CA GLY A 487 -60.15 -25.19 -6.61
C GLY A 487 -60.15 -26.71 -6.40
N ILE A 488 -59.69 -27.15 -5.23
CA ILE A 488 -59.51 -28.56 -4.85
C ILE A 488 -60.70 -29.44 -5.27
N ARG A 489 -60.37 -30.57 -5.91
CA ARG A 489 -61.29 -31.57 -6.47
C ARG A 489 -61.24 -32.88 -5.68
N PRO A 490 -62.24 -33.77 -5.84
CA PRO A 490 -62.19 -35.12 -5.26
C PRO A 490 -60.92 -35.91 -5.61
N GLN A 491 -60.33 -35.64 -6.78
CA GLN A 491 -59.11 -36.27 -7.32
C GLN A 491 -57.82 -35.84 -6.60
N ASP A 492 -57.83 -34.68 -5.93
CA ASP A 492 -56.65 -34.14 -5.25
C ASP A 492 -56.48 -34.75 -3.84
N TYR A 493 -57.53 -35.35 -3.28
CA TYR A 493 -57.44 -36.03 -1.99
C TYR A 493 -56.58 -37.29 -2.11
N GLY A 494 -55.66 -37.48 -1.16
CA GLY A 494 -54.64 -38.51 -1.22
C GLY A 494 -53.28 -37.96 -0.80
N SER A 495 -52.19 -38.53 -1.33
CA SER A 495 -50.83 -38.10 -0.98
C SER A 495 -50.13 -37.46 -2.17
N PHE A 496 -49.81 -36.17 -2.06
CA PHE A 496 -48.82 -35.55 -2.93
C PHE A 496 -47.42 -35.93 -2.44
N ARG A 497 -46.48 -36.04 -3.36
CA ARG A 497 -45.06 -36.22 -3.04
C ARG A 497 -44.25 -35.12 -3.69
N CYS A 498 -43.29 -34.57 -2.95
CA CYS A 498 -42.23 -33.69 -3.45
C CYS A 498 -40.96 -34.53 -3.54
N ILE A 499 -40.31 -34.56 -4.71
CA ILE A 499 -39.12 -35.37 -4.98
C ILE A 499 -37.96 -34.43 -5.29
N ALA A 500 -36.78 -34.76 -4.77
CA ALA A 500 -35.52 -34.07 -5.04
C ALA A 500 -34.42 -35.09 -5.39
N THR A 501 -33.75 -34.88 -6.53
CA THR A 501 -32.76 -35.81 -7.11
C THR A 501 -31.50 -35.07 -7.51
N ASN A 502 -30.32 -35.50 -7.05
CA ASN A 502 -29.02 -35.01 -7.53
C ASN A 502 -28.07 -36.17 -7.89
N SER A 503 -26.85 -35.85 -8.29
CA SER A 503 -25.83 -36.84 -8.70
C SER A 503 -25.37 -37.84 -7.61
N LEU A 504 -25.86 -37.69 -6.37
CA LEU A 504 -25.55 -38.57 -5.23
C LEU A 504 -26.75 -39.37 -4.73
N GLY A 505 -27.99 -39.04 -5.13
CA GLY A 505 -29.17 -39.76 -4.71
C GLY A 505 -30.49 -39.03 -4.94
N GLU A 506 -31.57 -39.69 -4.54
CA GLU A 506 -32.96 -39.23 -4.63
C GLU A 506 -33.63 -39.34 -3.24
N THR A 507 -34.54 -38.43 -2.94
CA THR A 507 -35.39 -38.49 -1.74
C THR A 507 -36.77 -37.91 -2.04
N ASP A 508 -37.80 -38.38 -1.33
CA ASP A 508 -39.15 -37.82 -1.40
C ASP A 508 -39.75 -37.47 -0.04
N GLY A 509 -40.53 -36.40 0.00
CA GLY A 509 -41.39 -36.01 1.12
C GLY A 509 -42.86 -36.15 0.74
N LYS A 510 -43.71 -36.45 1.71
CA LYS A 510 -45.12 -36.83 1.48
C LYS A 510 -46.07 -35.94 2.28
N ILE A 511 -47.06 -35.36 1.59
CA ILE A 511 -48.13 -34.55 2.18
C ILE A 511 -49.48 -35.18 1.85
N LYS A 512 -50.23 -35.58 2.88
CA LYS A 512 -51.56 -36.17 2.76
C LYS A 512 -52.65 -35.09 2.85
N LEU A 513 -53.37 -34.88 1.75
CA LEU A 513 -54.53 -34.00 1.67
C LEU A 513 -55.81 -34.79 1.98
N TYR A 514 -56.60 -34.36 2.97
CA TYR A 514 -57.87 -34.99 3.33
C TYR A 514 -59.04 -34.01 3.33
N LYS A 515 -60.25 -34.54 3.11
CA LYS A 515 -61.47 -33.73 2.99
C LYS A 515 -61.95 -33.25 4.36
N ILE A 516 -62.22 -31.95 4.48
CA ILE A 516 -62.93 -31.34 5.63
C ILE A 516 -64.23 -30.67 5.17
N PRO A 517 -65.21 -30.47 6.06
CA PRO A 517 -66.40 -29.67 5.76
C PRO A 517 -66.02 -28.23 5.39
N LYS A 518 -66.74 -27.64 4.44
CA LYS A 518 -66.60 -26.22 4.12
C LYS A 518 -67.09 -25.38 5.32
N PRO A 519 -66.30 -24.42 5.83
CA PRO A 519 -66.72 -23.61 6.97
C PRO A 519 -67.99 -22.81 6.64
N PRO A 520 -68.92 -22.64 7.59
CA PRO A 520 -70.20 -21.97 7.35
C PRO A 520 -69.98 -20.49 7.01
N THR A 521 -70.41 -20.08 5.82
CA THR A 521 -70.36 -18.68 5.40
C THR A 521 -71.38 -17.85 6.18
N THR A 522 -70.92 -17.09 7.17
CA THR A 522 -71.75 -16.15 7.93
C THR A 522 -72.23 -15.02 7.03
N ARG A 523 -73.47 -15.12 6.53
CA ARG A 523 -74.17 -13.99 5.91
C ARG A 523 -74.39 -12.92 7.00
N LYS A 524 -73.70 -11.78 6.90
CA LYS A 524 -74.05 -10.60 7.71
C LYS A 524 -75.52 -10.24 7.46
N PRO A 525 -76.34 -10.02 8.50
CA PRO A 525 -77.71 -9.54 8.30
C PRO A 525 -77.70 -8.17 7.60
N ASN A 526 -78.52 -8.00 6.57
CA ASN A 526 -78.79 -6.68 5.99
C ASN A 526 -79.53 -5.83 7.03
N SER A 527 -78.85 -4.88 7.67
CA SER A 527 -79.53 -3.82 8.41
C SER A 527 -80.21 -2.89 7.40
N ARG A 528 -81.54 -2.97 7.33
CA ARG A 528 -82.35 -1.93 6.69
C ARG A 528 -82.11 -0.61 7.42
N ARG A 529 -81.92 0.48 6.68
CA ARG A 529 -81.90 1.83 7.23
C ARG A 529 -83.32 2.21 7.67
N ASP A 530 -83.57 2.19 8.97
CA ASP A 530 -84.66 2.97 9.57
C ASP A 530 -84.08 4.24 10.19
N SER A 531 -84.22 5.35 9.48
CA SER A 531 -83.78 6.67 9.92
C SER A 531 -84.76 7.27 10.93
N LYS A 532 -84.39 7.35 12.20
CA LYS A 532 -85.05 8.21 13.19
C LYS A 532 -84.09 9.30 13.69
N LYS A 533 -84.50 10.55 13.48
CA LYS A 533 -83.86 11.77 14.02
C LYS A 533 -83.79 11.71 15.54
N TRP A 534 -82.68 12.15 16.10
CA TRP A 534 -82.64 12.71 17.45
C TRP A 534 -82.25 14.19 17.35
N LYS A 535 -82.94 15.06 18.09
CA LYS A 535 -82.63 16.50 18.19
C LYS A 535 -81.70 16.73 19.40
N ASN A 536 -80.77 17.66 19.28
CA ASN A 536 -80.12 18.23 20.47
C ASN A 536 -81.15 18.99 21.31
N ASP A 537 -81.06 18.86 22.63
CA ASP A 537 -81.27 19.96 23.57
C ASP A 537 -80.43 19.72 24.84
N ARG A 538 -80.13 20.80 25.58
CA ARG A 538 -79.07 20.86 26.62
C ARG A 538 -79.64 20.85 28.05
N ASN A 539 -78.73 20.68 29.01
CA ASN A 539 -78.87 20.84 30.48
C ASN A 539 -79.71 19.73 31.14
N ASN A 540 -79.24 19.08 32.21
CA ASN A 540 -78.91 19.73 33.48
C ASN A 540 -77.80 19.00 34.29
N GLU A 541 -77.37 19.62 35.39
CA GLU A 541 -76.22 19.22 36.22
C GLU A 541 -76.46 18.07 37.23
N LYS A 542 -75.32 17.59 37.78
CA LYS A 542 -75.06 17.07 39.15
C LYS A 542 -75.11 15.55 39.45
N ASN A 543 -73.92 15.14 39.92
CA ASN A 543 -73.58 14.20 41.00
C ASN A 543 -73.25 12.71 40.71
N ILE A 544 -71.92 12.46 40.79
CA ILE A 544 -71.25 11.42 41.60
C ILE A 544 -71.65 9.95 41.36
N ALA A 545 -70.78 9.23 40.63
CA ALA A 545 -69.91 8.18 41.19
C ALA A 545 -69.01 7.65 40.05
N GLY A 546 -67.69 7.50 40.29
CA GLY A 546 -66.74 7.17 39.23
C GLY A 546 -66.35 5.69 39.15
N MET A 547 -65.87 5.28 37.99
CA MET A 547 -64.80 4.27 37.88
C MET A 547 -63.97 4.49 36.61
N LYS A 548 -62.67 4.56 36.84
CA LYS A 548 -61.47 4.32 35.98
C LYS A 548 -61.67 3.44 34.72
N ASP A 549 -60.82 3.49 33.69
CA ASP A 549 -59.68 4.37 33.32
C ASP A 549 -59.48 4.23 31.79
N GLU A 550 -58.92 5.24 31.11
CA GLU A 550 -58.49 5.12 29.70
C GLU A 550 -57.08 5.71 29.52
N LEU A 551 -56.21 4.99 28.81
CA LEU A 551 -54.76 5.23 28.73
C LEU A 551 -54.38 6.15 27.56
N ILE A 552 -53.59 7.20 27.83
CA ILE A 552 -52.77 7.90 26.82
C ILE A 552 -51.34 8.08 27.34
N THR A 553 -50.37 7.94 26.43
CA THR A 553 -48.92 7.87 26.63
C THR A 553 -48.21 9.21 26.85
N ARG A 554 -47.17 9.25 27.72
CA ARG A 554 -45.74 9.51 27.39
C ARG A 554 -44.89 9.92 28.61
N GLY A 555 -43.59 9.58 28.60
CA GLY A 555 -42.54 10.40 29.20
C GLY A 555 -41.71 9.78 30.34
N ASP A 556 -40.74 8.94 29.97
CA ASP A 556 -39.31 8.89 30.33
C ASP A 556 -38.78 9.21 31.75
N ASN A 557 -37.66 8.52 32.07
CA ASN A 557 -36.72 8.64 33.21
C ASN A 557 -37.21 8.09 34.57
N ASP A 558 -36.37 7.59 35.48
CA ASP A 558 -35.06 6.88 35.47
C ASP A 558 -34.86 6.40 36.95
N ASP A 559 -33.80 5.62 37.24
CA ASP A 559 -33.33 5.21 38.58
C ASP A 559 -34.27 4.25 39.37
N ASP A 560 -33.84 3.31 40.21
CA ASP A 560 -32.68 2.41 40.39
C ASP A 560 -33.01 1.59 41.69
N GLU A 561 -32.09 0.74 42.17
CA GLU A 561 -32.09 0.03 43.48
C GLU A 561 -32.97 -1.25 43.62
N ASP A 562 -32.33 -2.41 43.38
CA ASP A 562 -31.97 -3.46 44.36
C ASP A 562 -32.89 -3.64 45.61
N ASN A 563 -33.28 -4.85 46.05
CA ASN A 563 -32.38 -5.86 46.64
C ASN A 563 -33.10 -7.15 47.11
N GLU A 564 -32.28 -8.16 47.44
CA GLU A 564 -32.44 -9.20 48.49
C GLU A 564 -33.54 -10.29 48.39
N ASP A 565 -33.11 -11.42 47.82
CA ASP A 565 -33.05 -12.77 48.42
C ASP A 565 -33.76 -13.04 49.78
N ASP A 566 -34.47 -14.17 49.87
CA ASP A 566 -34.23 -15.16 50.94
C ASP A 566 -34.84 -16.56 50.67
N GLU A 567 -34.13 -17.51 51.26
CA GLU A 567 -34.38 -18.92 51.64
C GLU A 567 -35.81 -19.31 52.12
N SER A 568 -36.26 -20.59 52.20
CA SER A 568 -35.62 -21.91 52.03
C SER A 568 -36.64 -23.07 51.77
N ASP A 569 -36.09 -24.28 51.58
CA ASP A 569 -36.58 -25.61 52.02
C ASP A 569 -37.71 -26.41 51.30
N GLU A 570 -37.28 -27.58 50.77
CA GLU A 570 -37.77 -28.96 51.06
C GLU A 570 -39.29 -29.33 50.89
N ASN A 571 -39.69 -30.51 50.36
CA ASN A 571 -38.97 -31.69 49.86
C ASN A 571 -39.87 -32.63 49.00
N PHE A 572 -39.26 -33.67 48.42
CA PHE A 572 -39.83 -34.97 47.97
C PHE A 572 -40.66 -35.14 46.65
N THR A 573 -39.95 -35.60 45.60
CA THR A 573 -40.24 -36.81 44.74
C THR A 573 -41.57 -36.94 43.95
N ASN A 574 -41.63 -37.45 42.69
CA ASN A 574 -40.57 -37.90 41.77
C ASN A 574 -41.03 -37.96 40.29
N SER A 575 -40.04 -37.98 39.39
CA SER A 575 -40.05 -38.51 38.01
C SER A 575 -40.61 -37.67 36.83
N SER A 576 -39.85 -37.72 35.72
CA SER A 576 -40.10 -37.18 34.37
C SER A 576 -40.02 -35.66 34.17
N ILE A 577 -38.78 -35.13 34.15
CA ILE A 577 -38.47 -33.81 33.56
C ILE A 577 -38.57 -33.92 32.02
N SER A 578 -39.78 -33.67 31.52
CA SER A 578 -39.96 -32.72 30.41
C SER A 578 -40.12 -31.31 31.03
N LEU A 579 -40.29 -30.27 30.20
CA LEU A 579 -40.21 -28.83 30.52
C LEU A 579 -38.75 -28.30 30.49
N THR A 580 -38.47 -27.05 30.09
CA THR A 580 -39.34 -25.96 29.59
C THR A 580 -38.52 -25.16 28.56
N SER A 581 -38.97 -24.82 27.34
CA SER A 581 -40.26 -24.27 26.87
C SER A 581 -40.46 -22.79 27.19
N ILE A 582 -41.28 -22.15 26.33
CA ILE A 582 -42.10 -20.95 26.65
C ILE A 582 -41.32 -19.63 26.78
N MET A 583 -41.78 -18.48 26.27
CA MET A 583 -42.68 -18.18 25.13
C MET A 583 -42.75 -16.64 25.03
N LEU A 584 -42.82 -16.09 23.81
CA LEU A 584 -43.39 -14.75 23.53
C LEU A 584 -42.58 -13.56 24.12
N ILE A 585 -42.47 -12.40 23.49
CA ILE A 585 -43.53 -11.60 22.85
C ILE A 585 -43.17 -11.15 21.41
N LYS A 586 -44.22 -10.82 20.65
CA LYS A 586 -44.20 -10.42 19.24
C LYS A 586 -44.03 -8.90 19.03
N ARG A 587 -43.37 -8.58 17.91
CA ARG A 587 -43.70 -7.51 16.92
C ARG A 587 -43.31 -6.03 17.13
N GLN A 588 -42.25 -5.63 16.41
CA GLN A 588 -42.30 -4.95 15.08
C GLN A 588 -42.60 -3.42 14.97
N ARG A 589 -41.55 -2.69 14.48
CA ARG A 589 -41.45 -1.36 13.75
C ARG A 589 -40.69 -0.23 14.52
N TYR A 590 -40.09 0.80 13.89
CA TYR A 590 -40.00 1.22 12.47
C TYR A 590 -38.70 2.02 12.12
N CYS A 591 -38.32 2.06 10.83
CA CYS A 591 -37.55 3.07 10.06
C CYS A 591 -36.55 4.07 10.73
N ASN A 592 -35.25 4.02 10.37
CA ASN A 592 -34.60 4.85 9.32
C ASN A 592 -33.05 4.71 9.30
N TYR A 593 -32.38 5.38 8.34
CA TYR A 593 -30.94 5.34 7.97
C TYR A 593 -30.53 4.08 7.17
N ILE A 594 -30.09 4.13 5.91
CA ILE A 594 -29.34 5.12 5.08
C ILE A 594 -27.89 5.34 5.57
N ASP A 595 -26.95 5.23 4.61
CA ASP A 595 -25.52 5.57 4.67
C ASP A 595 -24.54 4.73 5.51
N VAL A 596 -24.29 3.50 5.05
CA VAL A 596 -23.02 2.78 5.32
C VAL A 596 -21.83 3.38 4.54
N TYR A 597 -22.07 4.28 3.57
CA TYR A 597 -21.02 4.90 2.75
C TYR A 597 -20.32 6.12 3.38
N VAL A 598 -20.82 6.66 4.49
CA VAL A 598 -20.28 7.92 5.08
C VAL A 598 -19.31 7.67 6.25
N ILE A 599 -19.47 6.58 7.01
CA ILE A 599 -18.57 6.26 8.15
C ILE A 599 -17.13 5.95 7.67
N ALA A 600 -16.99 5.31 6.50
CA ALA A 600 -15.69 5.08 5.87
C ALA A 600 -14.97 6.39 5.47
N ILE A 601 -15.70 7.46 5.16
CA ILE A 601 -15.13 8.74 4.72
C ILE A 601 -14.70 9.58 5.93
N ILE A 602 -15.46 9.61 7.02
CA ILE A 602 -15.11 10.38 8.23
C ILE A 602 -13.88 9.78 8.93
N SER A 603 -13.77 8.45 9.00
CA SER A 603 -12.56 7.77 9.51
C SER A 603 -11.31 8.12 8.69
N THR A 604 -11.44 8.18 7.36
CA THR A 604 -10.34 8.52 6.44
C THR A 604 -9.92 10.00 6.51
N ILE A 605 -10.85 10.91 6.86
CA ILE A 605 -10.56 12.35 7.00
C ILE A 605 -9.88 12.66 8.35
N MET A 606 -10.34 12.07 9.46
CA MET A 606 -9.72 12.29 10.77
C MET A 606 -8.28 11.73 10.85
N SER A 607 -7.99 10.62 10.17
CA SER A 607 -6.62 10.08 10.06
C SER A 607 -5.66 10.94 9.21
N ARG A 608 -6.10 12.03 8.59
CA ARG A 608 -5.27 12.98 7.80
C ARG A 608 -5.15 14.38 8.42
N LEU A 609 -5.68 14.60 9.63
CA LEU A 609 -5.58 15.87 10.35
C LEU A 609 -4.76 15.79 11.65
N MET A 610 -4.07 14.66 11.90
CA MET A 610 -3.13 14.49 13.03
C MET A 610 -1.75 13.93 12.60
N THR A 611 -1.29 14.28 11.39
CA THR A 611 0.09 14.06 10.90
C THR A 611 0.56 15.23 10.05
#